data_AF-A0A078A4U9-F1
#
_entry.id   AF-A0A078A4U9-F1
#
_cell.length_a   1.000
_cell.length_b   1.000
_cell.length_c   1.000
_cell.angle_alpha   90.00
_cell.angle_beta   90.00
_cell.angle_gamma   90.00
#
_symmetry.space_group_name_H-M   'P 1'
#
loop_
_entity.id
_entity.type
_entity.pdbx_description
1 polymer ?
#
loop_
_entity_poly.entity_id
_entity_poly.type
_entity_poly.pdbx_seq_one_letter_code
_entity_poly.pdbx_strand_id
1 'polypeptide(L)'
;MGNLIVPFLFHSSNIVLKNQFHLNDVQDLIKISTDYVQNESIGKAVIYNNFSIYIGGFLSPFVFLNFMARTSIVITYNIMAIIMCLTGVFLFLSLKEPQDQQFLLEIQSRNDSQTILSNRKSVTGVISRQEFKNLLDKIKPGIFLFFAQIFRGCSLMMPMFIDNKNTELIITNIVLMALGNKMANIARDLIFQKNQGTQSRGVMVGFMGLFQNIGILLYISVFAFLSQIIGLNGCFAFLGICDLILGISSKFDLNKRYLKK
;
A
#
# COMPACT_ATOMS: atom_id res chain seq x y z
N MET A 1 -7.31 6.91 13.39
CA MET A 1 -6.68 8.09 12.77
C MET A 1 -5.29 7.86 12.15
N GLY A 2 -4.49 6.86 12.57
CA GLY A 2 -3.19 6.58 11.92
C GLY A 2 -3.25 6.28 10.42
N ASN A 3 -4.40 5.82 9.91
CA ASN A 3 -4.63 5.57 8.48
C ASN A 3 -4.91 6.85 7.65
N LEU A 4 -5.06 8.02 8.29
CA LEU A 4 -5.26 9.31 7.62
C LEU A 4 -3.94 10.06 7.36
N ILE A 5 -2.88 9.74 8.11
CA ILE A 5 -1.57 10.40 7.99
C ILE A 5 -0.89 10.05 6.66
N VAL A 6 -0.97 8.78 6.26
CA VAL A 6 -0.40 8.29 4.99
C VAL A 6 -1.09 8.91 3.77
N PRO A 7 -2.44 8.93 3.65
CA PRO A 7 -3.09 9.62 2.55
C PRO A 7 -2.94 11.14 2.63
N PHE A 8 -2.85 11.75 3.83
CA PHE A 8 -2.55 13.18 3.97
C PHE A 8 -1.18 13.52 3.39
N LEU A 9 -0.12 12.80 3.80
CA LEU A 9 1.24 12.98 3.26
C LEU A 9 1.30 12.72 1.76
N PHE A 10 0.56 11.74 1.25
CA PHE A 10 0.49 11.44 -0.18
C PHE A 10 -0.24 12.55 -0.96
N HIS A 11 -1.33 13.10 -0.42
CA HIS A 11 -2.12 14.14 -1.08
C HIS A 11 -1.43 15.50 -1.03
N SER A 12 -0.81 15.85 0.10
CA SER A 12 0.01 17.06 0.22
C SER A 12 1.23 17.01 -0.69
N SER A 13 1.90 15.86 -0.80
CA SER A 13 3.00 15.68 -1.75
C SER A 13 2.54 15.83 -3.20
N ASN A 14 1.38 15.28 -3.57
CA ASN A 14 0.84 15.40 -4.93
C ASN A 14 0.39 16.83 -5.31
N ILE A 15 -0.19 17.58 -4.37
CA ILE A 15 -0.61 18.97 -4.59
C ILE A 15 0.62 19.88 -4.74
N VAL A 16 1.63 19.67 -3.91
CA VAL A 16 2.91 20.40 -3.99
C VAL A 16 3.60 20.11 -5.33
N LEU A 17 3.67 18.83 -5.76
CA LEU A 17 4.22 18.46 -7.06
C LEU A 17 3.44 19.13 -8.20
N LYS A 18 2.10 19.10 -8.21
CA LYS A 18 1.30 19.72 -9.29
C LYS A 18 1.49 21.23 -9.42
N ASN A 19 1.59 21.95 -8.30
CA ASN A 19 1.75 23.40 -8.30
C ASN A 19 3.19 23.84 -8.63
N GLN A 20 4.21 23.05 -8.27
CA GLN A 20 5.61 23.41 -8.53
C GLN A 20 6.04 23.22 -9.99
N PHE A 21 5.40 22.33 -10.76
CA PHE A 21 5.92 21.96 -12.08
C PHE A 21 5.32 22.68 -13.30
N HIS A 22 4.29 23.54 -13.14
CA HIS A 22 3.66 24.28 -14.26
C HIS A 22 3.51 23.45 -15.57
N LEU A 23 3.06 22.20 -15.44
CA LEU A 23 3.06 21.22 -16.54
C LEU A 23 1.92 21.52 -17.51
N ASN A 24 2.25 22.16 -18.63
CA ASN A 24 1.30 22.46 -19.71
C ASN A 24 1.31 21.43 -20.84
N ASP A 25 2.31 20.54 -20.92
CA ASP A 25 2.41 19.55 -22.01
C ASP A 25 2.73 18.12 -21.51
N VAL A 26 2.11 17.14 -22.15
CA VAL A 26 2.09 15.71 -21.76
C VAL A 26 3.42 15.03 -22.11
N GLN A 27 4.18 15.56 -23.06
CA GLN A 27 5.46 14.96 -23.50
C GLN A 27 6.58 15.06 -22.46
N ASP A 28 6.63 16.14 -21.67
CA ASP A 28 7.66 16.31 -20.63
C ASP A 28 7.46 15.38 -19.44
N LEU A 29 6.18 15.07 -19.13
CA LEU A 29 5.82 14.06 -18.12
C LEU A 29 6.30 12.66 -18.53
N ILE A 30 6.22 12.34 -19.82
CA ILE A 30 6.68 11.06 -20.37
C ILE A 30 8.20 10.98 -20.30
N LYS A 31 8.92 12.07 -20.62
CA LYS A 31 10.39 12.11 -20.65
C LYS A 31 11.02 11.97 -19.25
N ILE A 32 10.49 12.66 -18.25
CA ILE A 32 10.91 12.50 -16.84
C ILE A 32 10.57 11.10 -16.34
N SER A 33 9.38 10.58 -16.68
CA SER A 33 9.01 9.21 -16.32
C SER A 33 9.91 8.18 -17.00
N THR A 34 10.43 8.40 -18.21
CA THR A 34 11.32 7.46 -18.89
C THR A 34 12.72 7.43 -18.30
N ASP A 35 13.34 8.56 -17.94
CA ASP A 35 14.67 8.56 -17.27
C ASP A 35 14.62 7.98 -15.85
N TYR A 36 13.51 8.20 -15.15
CA TYR A 36 13.27 7.62 -13.83
C TYR A 36 12.97 6.10 -13.92
N VAL A 37 12.36 5.64 -15.03
CA VAL A 37 12.19 4.21 -15.37
C VAL A 37 13.50 3.56 -15.80
N GLN A 38 14.34 4.27 -16.56
CA GLN A 38 15.58 3.77 -17.16
C GLN A 38 16.67 3.48 -16.11
N ASN A 39 16.63 4.20 -14.97
CA ASN A 39 17.53 3.98 -13.83
C ASN A 39 17.07 2.91 -12.80
N GLU A 40 15.97 2.18 -13.06
CA GLU A 40 15.40 1.17 -12.15
C GLU A 40 15.09 1.69 -10.71
N SER A 41 15.08 3.02 -10.51
CA SER A 41 14.99 3.67 -9.20
C SER A 41 13.56 3.66 -8.66
N ILE A 42 12.55 3.82 -9.54
CA ILE A 42 11.11 3.74 -9.19
C ILE A 42 10.79 2.41 -8.52
N GLY A 43 11.26 1.30 -9.10
CA GLY A 43 11.01 -0.03 -8.53
C GLY A 43 11.58 -0.15 -7.11
N LYS A 44 12.77 0.42 -6.86
CA LYS A 44 13.37 0.43 -5.51
C LYS A 44 12.50 1.25 -4.55
N ALA A 45 12.19 2.49 -4.91
CA ALA A 45 11.45 3.43 -4.07
C ALA A 45 10.03 2.93 -3.78
N VAL A 46 9.34 2.37 -4.78
CA VAL A 46 8.00 1.77 -4.62
C VAL A 46 8.05 0.55 -3.71
N ILE A 47 9.05 -0.33 -3.84
CA ILE A 47 9.19 -1.48 -2.94
C ILE A 47 9.49 -1.02 -1.51
N TYR A 48 10.41 -0.08 -1.30
CA TYR A 48 10.70 0.47 0.03
C TYR A 48 9.49 1.18 0.63
N ASN A 49 8.75 1.94 -0.15
CA ASN A 49 7.53 2.62 0.29
C ASN A 49 6.45 1.60 0.68
N ASN A 50 6.22 0.58 -0.15
CA ASN A 50 5.27 -0.46 0.19
C ASN A 50 5.72 -1.22 1.44
N PHE A 51 7.01 -1.54 1.56
CA PHE A 51 7.59 -2.19 2.72
C PHE A 51 7.48 -1.36 4.00
N SER A 52 7.76 -0.05 3.94
CA SER A 52 7.62 0.85 5.07
C SER A 52 6.15 1.03 5.48
N ILE A 53 5.22 1.09 4.52
CA ILE A 53 3.78 1.05 4.77
C ILE A 53 3.41 -0.27 5.46
N TYR A 54 3.98 -1.40 5.05
CA TYR A 54 3.71 -2.71 5.68
C TYR A 54 4.24 -2.81 7.10
N ILE A 55 5.47 -2.36 7.36
CA ILE A 55 6.08 -2.33 8.70
C ILE A 55 5.34 -1.33 9.58
N GLY A 56 5.10 -0.11 9.09
CA GLY A 56 4.40 0.93 9.81
C GLY A 56 2.98 0.52 10.19
N GLY A 57 2.24 -0.08 9.26
CA GLY A 57 0.92 -0.63 9.54
C GLY A 57 0.94 -1.85 10.48
N PHE A 58 2.04 -2.62 10.52
CA PHE A 58 2.21 -3.70 11.50
C PHE A 58 2.46 -3.16 12.91
N LEU A 59 3.43 -2.27 13.04
CA LEU A 59 3.94 -1.78 14.31
C LEU A 59 3.03 -0.74 14.94
N SER A 60 2.28 0.02 14.13
CA SER A 60 1.46 1.14 14.60
C SER A 60 0.49 0.74 15.73
N PRO A 61 -0.30 -0.35 15.64
CA PRO A 61 -1.18 -0.76 16.73
C PRO A 61 -0.41 -1.10 18.01
N PHE A 62 0.71 -1.83 17.91
CA PHE A 62 1.51 -2.21 19.08
C PHE A 62 2.13 -0.99 19.75
N VAL A 63 2.73 -0.09 18.98
CA VAL A 63 3.35 1.13 19.51
C VAL A 63 2.28 2.04 20.09
N PHE A 64 1.20 2.31 19.34
CA PHE A 64 0.14 3.22 19.76
C PHE A 64 -0.61 2.71 20.99
N LEU A 65 -0.97 1.42 21.05
CA LEU A 65 -1.65 0.85 22.21
C LEU A 65 -0.75 0.81 23.44
N ASN A 66 0.53 0.43 23.29
CA ASN A 66 1.47 0.50 24.41
C ASN A 66 1.68 1.93 24.92
N PHE A 67 1.67 2.92 24.02
CA PHE A 67 1.80 4.31 24.38
C PHE A 67 0.58 4.82 25.15
N MET A 68 -0.62 4.52 24.64
CA MET A 68 -1.90 4.83 25.28
C MET A 68 -2.10 4.12 26.62
N ALA A 69 -1.56 2.90 26.78
CA ALA A 69 -1.65 2.16 28.03
C ALA A 69 -0.78 2.76 29.15
N ARG A 70 0.33 3.43 28.79
CA ARG A 70 1.31 3.97 29.74
C ARG A 70 1.22 5.48 29.95
N THR A 71 0.55 6.19 29.05
CA THR A 71 0.50 7.66 29.06
C THR A 71 -0.92 8.16 28.86
N SER A 72 -1.18 9.44 29.16
CA SER A 72 -2.49 10.02 28.89
C SER A 72 -2.72 10.20 27.39
N ILE A 73 -3.99 10.14 27.00
CA ILE A 73 -4.43 10.36 25.61
C ILE A 73 -3.90 11.71 25.08
N VAL A 74 -3.96 12.76 25.90
CA VAL A 74 -3.49 14.12 25.56
C VAL A 74 -1.99 14.12 25.27
N ILE A 75 -1.18 13.49 26.12
CA ILE A 75 0.28 13.41 25.92
C ILE A 75 0.60 12.63 24.65
N THR A 76 -0.11 11.52 24.39
CA THR A 76 0.05 10.71 23.18
C THR A 76 -0.16 11.55 21.91
N TYR A 77 -1.23 12.36 21.86
CA TYR A 77 -1.49 13.23 20.72
C TYR A 77 -0.44 14.33 20.55
N ASN A 78 0.01 14.95 21.64
CA ASN A 78 1.06 15.97 21.58
C ASN A 78 2.37 15.40 21.03
N ILE A 79 2.77 14.20 21.46
CA ILE A 79 3.97 13.52 20.95
C ILE A 79 3.81 13.20 19.46
N MET A 80 2.63 12.74 19.03
CA MET A 80 2.38 12.46 17.62
C MET A 80 2.43 13.73 16.77
N ALA A 81 1.91 14.85 17.27
CA ALA A 81 1.98 16.15 16.62
C ALA A 81 3.42 16.63 16.46
N ILE A 82 4.26 16.48 17.49
CA ILE A 82 5.69 16.82 17.43
C ILE A 82 6.41 15.96 16.38
N ILE A 83 6.18 14.64 16.36
CA ILE A 83 6.79 13.74 15.36
C ILE A 83 6.36 14.12 13.94
N MET A 84 5.08 14.43 13.73
CA MET A 84 4.59 14.87 12.42
C MET A 84 5.19 16.21 11.99
N CYS A 85 5.35 17.16 12.92
CA CYS A 85 6.00 18.44 12.66
C CYS A 85 7.48 18.24 12.26
N LEU A 86 8.22 17.44 13.03
CA LEU A 86 9.62 17.11 12.74
C LEU A 86 9.77 16.40 11.38
N THR A 87 8.86 15.48 11.07
CA THR A 87 8.83 14.81 9.75
C THR A 87 8.56 15.82 8.63
N GLY A 88 7.65 16.77 8.86
CA GLY A 88 7.36 17.85 7.92
C GLY A 88 8.57 18.75 7.66
N VAL A 89 9.29 19.16 8.72
CA VAL A 89 10.53 19.94 8.61
C VAL A 89 11.62 19.15 7.88
N PHE A 90 11.78 17.87 8.22
CA PHE A 90 12.73 16.99 7.54
C PHE A 90 12.42 16.86 6.04
N LEU A 91 11.16 16.64 5.68
CA LEU A 91 10.73 16.57 4.29
C LEU A 91 10.93 17.91 3.58
N PHE A 92 10.60 19.03 4.22
CA PHE A 92 10.81 20.36 3.66
C PHE A 92 12.29 20.63 3.33
N LEU A 93 13.21 20.20 4.19
CA LEU A 93 14.65 20.34 3.95
C LEU A 93 15.22 19.31 2.96
N SER A 94 14.65 18.11 2.92
CA SER A 94 15.16 16.98 2.11
C SER A 94 14.59 16.95 0.69
N LEU A 95 13.39 17.51 0.47
CA LEU A 95 12.79 17.66 -0.85
C LEU A 95 13.50 18.81 -1.58
N LYS A 96 14.65 18.49 -2.16
CA LYS A 96 15.34 19.39 -3.09
C LYS A 96 14.50 19.54 -4.35
N GLU A 97 14.29 20.77 -4.82
CA GLU A 97 13.55 21.04 -6.05
C GLU A 97 14.23 20.33 -7.24
N PRO A 98 13.49 19.52 -8.01
CA PRO A 98 14.04 18.77 -9.13
C PRO A 98 14.33 19.62 -10.38
N GLN A 99 14.15 20.95 -10.33
CA GLN A 99 14.48 21.86 -11.43
C GLN A 99 15.96 21.75 -11.85
N ASP A 100 16.87 21.55 -10.88
CA ASP A 100 18.30 21.33 -11.14
C ASP A 100 18.57 20.07 -11.99
N GLN A 101 17.73 19.04 -11.84
CA GLN A 101 17.93 17.76 -12.53
C GLN A 101 17.43 17.80 -13.98
N GLN A 102 16.38 18.56 -14.28
CA GLN A 102 15.93 18.72 -15.67
C GLN A 102 16.99 19.44 -16.53
N PHE A 103 17.65 20.46 -15.97
CA PHE A 103 18.73 21.18 -16.65
C PHE A 103 19.95 20.28 -16.91
N LEU A 104 20.33 19.44 -15.93
CA LEU A 104 21.42 18.47 -16.11
C LEU A 104 21.07 17.38 -17.12
N LEU A 105 19.81 16.92 -17.17
CA LEU A 105 19.34 15.95 -18.16
C LEU A 105 19.28 16.56 -19.57
N GLU A 106 18.96 17.84 -19.70
CA GLU A 106 19.00 18.55 -20.98
C GLU A 106 20.45 18.70 -21.49
N ILE A 107 21.40 18.99 -20.60
CA ILE A 107 22.84 19.02 -20.93
C ILE A 107 23.36 17.62 -21.28
N GLN A 108 22.96 16.60 -20.52
CA GLN A 108 23.42 15.22 -20.74
C GLN A 108 22.81 14.60 -22.00
N SER A 109 21.53 14.85 -22.30
CA SER A 109 20.89 14.52 -23.59
C SER A 109 21.61 15.16 -24.78
N ARG A 110 22.29 16.29 -24.58
CA ARG A 110 23.07 16.97 -25.63
C ARG A 110 24.45 16.33 -25.83
N ASN A 111 25.00 15.68 -24.81
CA ASN A 111 26.34 15.07 -24.81
C ASN A 111 26.31 13.56 -25.10
N ASP A 112 25.21 12.86 -24.81
CA ASP A 112 25.07 11.40 -25.00
C ASP A 112 24.91 10.96 -26.47
N SER A 113 24.99 11.90 -27.43
CA SER A 113 25.19 11.56 -28.84
C SER A 113 26.61 11.03 -29.16
N GLN A 114 27.53 10.96 -28.19
CA GLN A 114 28.92 10.55 -28.46
C GLN A 114 29.56 9.49 -27.57
N THR A 115 28.92 8.96 -26.52
CA THR A 115 29.59 7.95 -25.66
C THR A 115 28.64 6.83 -25.23
N ILE A 116 28.37 5.94 -26.19
CA ILE A 116 28.17 4.53 -25.89
C ILE A 116 29.44 4.03 -25.18
N LEU A 117 29.27 3.21 -24.13
CA LEU A 117 30.30 2.40 -23.46
C LEU A 117 30.95 3.02 -22.20
N SER A 118 30.35 2.82 -21.03
CA SER A 118 31.10 2.17 -19.93
C SER A 118 30.20 1.57 -18.85
N ASN A 119 30.28 0.25 -18.79
CA ASN A 119 29.83 -0.65 -17.74
C ASN A 119 30.25 -0.18 -16.33
N ARG A 120 29.27 -0.15 -15.40
CA ARG A 120 29.38 -0.73 -14.05
C ARG A 120 28.03 -0.63 -13.32
N LYS A 121 27.13 -1.57 -13.60
CA LYS A 121 25.97 -1.82 -12.72
C LYS A 121 26.41 -2.70 -11.54
N SER A 122 26.27 -2.16 -10.33
CA SER A 122 26.48 -2.81 -9.03
C SER A 122 25.61 -4.07 -8.88
N VAL A 123 26.25 -5.23 -8.84
CA VAL A 123 25.64 -6.58 -8.90
C VAL A 123 25.01 -7.05 -7.58
N THR A 124 25.29 -6.41 -6.44
CA THR A 124 24.93 -6.99 -5.12
C THR A 124 23.51 -6.67 -4.63
N GLY A 125 22.78 -5.75 -5.26
CA GLY A 125 21.39 -5.42 -4.90
C GLY A 125 20.29 -6.03 -5.77
N VAL A 126 20.68 -6.79 -6.81
CA VAL A 126 19.77 -7.33 -7.85
C VAL A 126 19.28 -8.75 -7.51
N ILE A 127 20.03 -9.51 -6.73
CA ILE A 127 19.77 -10.95 -6.49
C ILE A 127 18.45 -11.16 -5.73
N SER A 128 18.20 -10.43 -4.63
CA SER A 128 16.92 -10.56 -3.88
C SER A 128 15.69 -10.06 -4.65
N ARG A 129 15.89 -9.18 -5.64
CA ARG A 129 14.80 -8.57 -6.44
C ARG A 129 14.34 -9.46 -7.56
N GLN A 130 15.30 -10.07 -8.26
CA GLN A 130 15.00 -10.96 -9.37
C GLN A 130 14.30 -12.22 -8.86
N GLU A 131 14.71 -12.74 -7.69
CA GLU A 131 14.05 -13.90 -7.09
C GLU A 131 12.61 -13.61 -6.69
N PHE A 132 12.32 -12.47 -6.05
CA PHE A 132 10.96 -12.12 -5.67
C PHE A 132 10.06 -11.81 -6.88
N LYS A 133 10.61 -11.15 -7.90
CA LYS A 133 9.89 -10.91 -9.17
C LYS A 133 9.63 -12.23 -9.90
N ASN A 134 10.62 -13.11 -9.99
CA ASN A 134 10.47 -14.44 -10.59
C ASN A 134 9.47 -15.30 -9.81
N LEU A 135 9.42 -15.18 -8.48
CA LEU A 135 8.42 -15.86 -7.64
C LEU A 135 7.01 -15.30 -7.90
N LEU A 136 6.87 -13.98 -7.96
CA LEU A 136 5.61 -13.28 -8.25
C LEU A 136 5.10 -13.49 -9.69
N ASP A 137 6.01 -13.69 -10.64
CA ASP A 137 5.64 -13.96 -12.02
C ASP A 137 5.19 -15.42 -12.21
N LYS A 138 5.67 -16.34 -11.37
CA LYS A 138 5.16 -17.72 -11.32
C LYS A 138 3.77 -17.83 -10.68
N ILE A 139 3.43 -16.95 -9.74
CA ILE A 139 2.14 -16.99 -9.03
C ILE A 139 1.09 -16.21 -9.83
N LYS A 140 0.05 -16.91 -10.30
CA LYS A 140 -1.11 -16.26 -10.92
C LYS A 140 -1.79 -15.33 -9.89
N PRO A 141 -1.86 -14.01 -10.14
CA PRO A 141 -2.40 -13.05 -9.17
C PRO A 141 -3.82 -13.38 -8.68
N GLY A 142 -4.65 -13.93 -9.56
CA GLY A 142 -6.00 -14.37 -9.21
C GLY A 142 -6.03 -15.53 -8.21
N ILE A 143 -5.12 -16.50 -8.32
CA ILE A 143 -5.01 -17.62 -7.35
C ILE A 143 -4.53 -17.08 -6.00
N PHE A 144 -3.57 -16.16 -6.01
CA PHE A 144 -3.06 -15.53 -4.79
C PHE A 144 -4.15 -14.71 -4.08
N LEU A 145 -4.95 -13.95 -4.83
CA LEU A 145 -6.10 -13.23 -4.27
C LEU A 145 -7.11 -14.18 -3.64
N PHE A 146 -7.46 -15.27 -4.33
CA PHE A 146 -8.38 -16.28 -3.82
C PHE A 146 -7.90 -16.88 -2.50
N PHE A 147 -6.63 -17.30 -2.43
CA PHE A 147 -6.02 -17.82 -1.22
C PHE A 147 -6.02 -16.78 -0.08
N ALA A 148 -5.63 -15.54 -0.39
CA ALA A 148 -5.60 -14.47 0.59
C ALA A 148 -7.00 -14.15 1.16
N GLN A 149 -8.05 -14.19 0.33
CA GLN A 149 -9.42 -13.97 0.77
C GLN A 149 -9.95 -15.12 1.62
N ILE A 150 -9.67 -16.38 1.26
CA ILE A 150 -10.03 -17.52 2.11
C ILE A 150 -9.33 -17.42 3.46
N PHE A 151 -8.02 -17.19 3.46
CA PHE A 151 -7.23 -17.08 4.67
C PHE A 151 -7.74 -15.95 5.58
N ARG A 152 -8.09 -14.80 4.99
CA ARG A 152 -8.70 -13.68 5.70
C ARG A 152 -10.11 -14.01 6.24
N GLY A 153 -10.96 -14.65 5.44
CA GLY A 153 -12.29 -15.07 5.88
C GLY A 153 -12.22 -16.06 7.05
N CYS A 154 -11.34 -17.05 6.97
CA CYS A 154 -11.10 -18.01 8.05
C CYS A 154 -10.56 -17.35 9.32
N SER A 155 -9.62 -16.41 9.21
CA SER A 155 -9.09 -15.70 10.38
C SER A 155 -10.15 -14.82 11.05
N LEU A 156 -11.06 -14.22 10.28
CA LEU A 156 -12.20 -13.48 10.81
C LEU A 156 -13.25 -14.37 11.50
N MET A 157 -13.36 -15.65 11.13
CA MET A 157 -14.28 -16.58 11.81
C MET A 157 -13.68 -17.20 13.08
N MET A 158 -12.36 -17.15 13.23
CA MET A 158 -11.65 -17.73 14.37
C MET A 158 -12.05 -17.18 15.77
N PRO A 159 -12.44 -15.90 15.97
CA PRO A 159 -12.98 -15.44 17.25
C PRO A 159 -14.21 -16.23 17.74
N MET A 160 -14.97 -16.90 16.86
CA MET A 160 -16.12 -17.71 17.27
C MET A 160 -15.73 -18.99 18.01
N PHE A 161 -14.51 -19.48 17.79
CA PHE A 161 -14.02 -20.75 18.33
C PHE A 161 -13.05 -20.57 19.49
N ILE A 162 -12.67 -19.33 19.80
CA ILE A 162 -11.72 -19.01 20.86
C ILE A 162 -12.48 -18.68 22.14
N ASP A 163 -12.04 -19.28 23.26
CA ASP A 163 -12.51 -18.85 24.57
C ASP A 163 -11.92 -17.47 24.91
N ASN A 164 -12.80 -16.51 25.19
CA ASN A 164 -12.45 -15.14 25.56
C ASN A 164 -11.58 -15.06 26.83
N LYS A 165 -11.48 -16.13 27.61
CA LYS A 165 -10.62 -16.19 28.80
C LYS A 165 -9.13 -16.36 28.45
N ASN A 166 -8.80 -16.87 27.27
CA ASN A 166 -7.42 -17.13 26.89
C ASN A 166 -6.84 -15.97 26.05
N THR A 167 -6.13 -15.06 26.73
CA THR A 167 -5.49 -13.89 26.14
C THR A 167 -4.51 -14.24 25.00
N GLU A 168 -3.80 -15.37 25.09
CA GLU A 168 -2.83 -15.77 24.07
C GLU A 168 -3.51 -16.12 22.74
N LEU A 169 -4.66 -16.80 22.80
CA LEU A 169 -5.46 -17.12 21.61
C LEU A 169 -6.05 -15.87 20.98
N ILE A 170 -6.50 -14.90 21.79
CA ILE A 170 -6.99 -13.61 21.30
C ILE A 170 -5.87 -12.86 20.55
N ILE A 171 -4.67 -12.78 21.13
CA ILE A 171 -3.52 -12.11 20.50
C ILE A 171 -3.16 -12.82 19.18
N THR A 172 -3.08 -14.14 19.20
CA THR A 172 -2.79 -14.95 18.00
C THR A 172 -3.80 -14.69 16.89
N ASN A 173 -5.08 -14.61 17.23
CA ASN A 173 -6.14 -14.32 16.29
C ASN A 173 -6.05 -12.89 15.72
N ILE A 174 -5.74 -11.89 16.54
CA ILE A 174 -5.51 -10.51 16.07
C ILE A 174 -4.36 -10.47 15.07
N VAL A 175 -3.26 -11.17 15.34
CA VAL A 175 -2.12 -11.29 14.42
C VAL A 175 -2.53 -11.98 13.13
N LEU A 176 -3.32 -13.05 13.20
CA LEU A 176 -3.81 -13.79 12.03
C LEU A 176 -4.75 -12.94 11.15
N MET A 177 -5.67 -12.20 11.77
CA MET A 177 -6.54 -11.25 11.08
C MET A 177 -5.73 -10.14 10.40
N ALA A 178 -4.74 -9.58 11.09
CA ALA A 178 -3.85 -8.56 10.51
C ALA A 178 -3.05 -9.10 9.33
N LEU A 179 -2.52 -10.32 9.44
CA LEU A 179 -1.79 -10.99 8.36
C LEU A 179 -2.69 -11.25 7.15
N GLY A 180 -3.91 -11.76 7.37
CA GLY A 180 -4.85 -12.03 6.28
C GLY A 180 -5.30 -10.76 5.56
N ASN A 181 -5.56 -9.70 6.31
CA ASN A 181 -5.83 -8.38 5.73
C ASN A 181 -4.68 -7.88 4.85
N LYS A 182 -3.43 -8.04 5.30
CA LYS A 182 -2.27 -7.64 4.52
C LYS A 182 -2.10 -8.47 3.26
N MET A 183 -2.23 -9.78 3.34
CA MET A 183 -2.14 -10.65 2.16
C MET A 183 -3.20 -10.27 1.12
N ALA A 184 -4.45 -10.02 1.54
CA ALA A 184 -5.52 -9.60 0.64
C ALA A 184 -5.25 -8.23 0.01
N ASN A 185 -4.65 -7.30 0.74
CA ASN A 185 -4.24 -6.00 0.20
C ASN A 185 -3.12 -6.13 -0.84
N ILE A 186 -2.08 -6.91 -0.55
CA ILE A 186 -0.98 -7.19 -1.49
C ILE A 186 -1.53 -7.84 -2.76
N ALA A 187 -2.41 -8.83 -2.63
CA ALA A 187 -2.99 -9.51 -3.77
C ALA A 187 -3.81 -8.58 -4.67
N ARG A 188 -4.61 -7.69 -4.07
CA ARG A 188 -5.37 -6.67 -4.81
C ARG A 188 -4.45 -5.70 -5.52
N ASP A 189 -3.45 -5.17 -4.81
CA ASP A 189 -2.48 -4.23 -5.38
C ASP A 189 -1.73 -4.87 -6.56
N LEU A 190 -1.28 -6.13 -6.44
CA LEU A 190 -0.66 -6.87 -7.56
C LEU A 190 -1.58 -6.99 -8.78
N ILE A 191 -2.86 -7.26 -8.59
CA ILE A 191 -3.85 -7.33 -9.68
C ILE A 191 -4.05 -5.96 -10.31
N PHE A 192 -4.17 -4.90 -9.52
CA PHE A 192 -4.34 -3.55 -10.03
C PHE A 192 -3.11 -3.09 -10.81
N GLN A 193 -1.91 -3.31 -10.27
CA GLN A 193 -0.66 -2.92 -10.92
C GLN A 193 -0.43 -3.67 -12.23
N LYS A 194 -0.83 -4.94 -12.34
CA LYS A 194 -0.71 -5.70 -13.59
C LYS A 194 -1.72 -5.29 -14.67
N ASN A 195 -2.85 -4.68 -14.29
CA ASN A 195 -3.92 -4.32 -15.23
C ASN A 195 -3.96 -2.82 -15.59
N GLN A 196 -3.16 -1.97 -14.95
CA GLN A 196 -3.16 -0.52 -15.22
C GLN A 196 -2.07 -0.11 -16.22
N GLY A 197 -2.46 0.75 -17.16
CA GLY A 197 -1.51 1.43 -18.05
C GLY A 197 -0.59 2.37 -17.26
N THR A 198 0.64 2.53 -17.72
CA THR A 198 1.68 3.34 -17.05
C THR A 198 1.27 4.80 -16.87
N GLN A 199 0.51 5.38 -17.80
CA GLN A 199 0.13 6.79 -17.79
C GLN A 199 -0.97 7.15 -16.78
N SER A 200 -1.87 6.22 -16.41
CA SER A 200 -3.00 6.50 -15.52
C SER A 200 -2.83 5.99 -14.08
N ARG A 201 -1.71 5.32 -13.81
CA ARG A 201 -1.46 4.63 -12.53
C ARG A 201 -1.55 5.56 -11.33
N GLY A 202 -0.99 6.77 -11.40
CA GLY A 202 -1.02 7.73 -10.29
C GLY A 202 -2.44 8.17 -9.92
N VAL A 203 -3.26 8.50 -10.92
CA VAL A 203 -4.66 8.92 -10.73
C VAL A 203 -5.51 7.78 -10.18
N MET A 204 -5.36 6.58 -10.73
CA MET A 204 -6.09 5.40 -10.27
C MET A 204 -5.73 5.00 -8.84
N VAL A 205 -4.44 5.08 -8.46
CA VAL A 205 -4.00 4.85 -7.07
C VAL A 205 -4.63 5.89 -6.12
N GLY A 206 -4.71 7.15 -6.54
CA GLY A 206 -5.39 8.21 -5.79
C GLY A 206 -6.88 7.91 -5.56
N PHE A 207 -7.62 7.55 -6.61
CA PHE A 207 -9.02 7.15 -6.49
C PHE A 207 -9.21 5.90 -5.63
N MET A 208 -8.34 4.90 -5.77
CA MET A 208 -8.37 3.70 -4.94
C MET A 208 -8.24 4.05 -3.45
N GLY A 209 -7.33 4.97 -3.11
CA GLY A 209 -7.18 5.47 -1.74
C GLY A 209 -8.43 6.19 -1.22
N LEU A 210 -9.05 7.04 -2.05
CA LEU A 210 -10.27 7.75 -1.69
C LEU A 210 -11.45 6.78 -1.44
N PHE A 211 -11.71 5.85 -2.37
CA PHE A 211 -12.77 4.86 -2.21
C PHE A 211 -12.51 3.89 -1.06
N GLN A 212 -11.24 3.54 -0.80
CA GLN A 212 -10.87 2.74 0.36
C GLN A 212 -11.22 3.48 1.65
N ASN A 213 -10.96 4.78 1.76
CA ASN A 213 -11.28 5.55 2.95
C ASN A 213 -12.80 5.69 3.16
N ILE A 214 -13.55 5.98 2.11
CA ILE A 214 -15.03 6.01 2.15
C ILE A 214 -15.57 4.64 2.55
N GLY A 215 -15.04 3.57 1.96
CA GLY A 215 -15.40 2.19 2.29
C GLY A 215 -15.14 1.85 3.75
N ILE A 216 -13.99 2.26 4.31
CA ILE A 216 -13.67 2.05 5.74
C ILE A 216 -14.66 2.81 6.64
N LEU A 217 -15.02 4.04 6.29
CA LEU A 217 -15.98 4.83 7.07
C LEU A 217 -17.37 4.17 7.10
N LEU A 218 -17.87 3.78 5.91
CA LEU A 218 -19.15 3.09 5.78
C LEU A 218 -19.12 1.74 6.50
N TYR A 219 -18.03 1.01 6.36
CA TYR A 219 -17.81 -0.25 7.06
C TYR A 219 -17.88 -0.08 8.59
N ILE A 220 -17.18 0.92 9.16
CA ILE A 220 -17.22 1.18 10.61
C ILE A 220 -18.64 1.53 11.06
N SER A 221 -19.38 2.31 10.28
CA SER A 221 -20.77 2.66 10.59
C SER A 221 -21.68 1.44 10.60
N VAL A 222 -21.60 0.59 9.57
CA VAL A 222 -22.40 -0.65 9.49
C VAL A 222 -21.98 -1.63 10.58
N PHE A 223 -20.68 -1.76 10.85
CA PHE A 223 -20.15 -2.61 11.91
C PHE A 223 -20.63 -2.17 13.29
N ALA A 224 -20.61 -0.87 13.58
CA ALA A 224 -21.11 -0.33 14.83
C ALA A 224 -22.60 -0.67 15.03
N PHE A 225 -23.42 -0.50 13.99
CA PHE A 225 -24.84 -0.87 14.02
C PHE A 225 -25.04 -2.37 14.23
N LEU A 226 -24.36 -3.22 13.44
CA LEU A 226 -24.46 -4.68 13.58
C LEU A 226 -23.98 -5.16 14.96
N SER A 227 -22.95 -4.54 15.53
CA SER A 227 -22.40 -4.94 16.82
C SER A 227 -23.40 -4.82 17.96
N GLN A 228 -24.38 -3.91 17.84
CA GLN A 228 -25.47 -3.76 18.80
C GLN A 228 -26.53 -4.86 18.65
N ILE A 229 -26.73 -5.40 17.45
CA ILE A 229 -27.81 -6.36 17.16
C ILE A 229 -27.34 -7.80 17.37
N ILE A 230 -26.20 -8.17 16.78
CA ILE A 230 -25.72 -9.56 16.74
C ILE A 230 -24.51 -9.80 17.65
N GLY A 231 -24.02 -8.76 18.32
CA GLY A 231 -22.82 -8.80 19.14
C GLY A 231 -21.53 -8.82 18.31
N LEU A 232 -20.39 -8.69 19.00
CA LEU A 232 -19.06 -8.60 18.37
C LEU A 232 -18.69 -9.89 17.60
N ASN A 233 -18.94 -11.06 18.20
CA ASN A 233 -18.66 -12.36 17.57
C ASN A 233 -19.50 -12.57 16.32
N GLY A 234 -20.78 -12.19 16.36
CA GLY A 234 -21.67 -12.24 15.19
C GLY A 234 -21.17 -11.33 14.06
N CYS A 235 -20.63 -10.15 14.39
CA CYS A 235 -20.06 -9.25 13.38
C CYS A 235 -18.83 -9.85 12.68
N PHE A 236 -17.90 -10.43 13.45
CA PHE A 236 -16.74 -11.11 12.87
C PHE A 236 -17.14 -12.28 11.97
N ALA A 237 -18.13 -13.08 12.39
CA ALA A 237 -18.70 -14.15 11.59
C ALA A 237 -19.31 -13.63 10.27
N PHE A 238 -20.15 -12.60 10.35
CA PHE A 238 -20.78 -11.97 9.20
C PHE A 238 -19.75 -11.48 8.18
N LEU A 239 -18.71 -10.81 8.65
CA LEU A 239 -17.61 -10.34 7.80
C LEU A 239 -16.81 -11.46 7.17
N GLY A 240 -16.49 -12.50 7.95
CA GLY A 240 -15.83 -13.70 7.45
C GLY A 240 -16.63 -14.34 6.31
N ILE A 241 -17.96 -14.45 6.47
CA ILE A 241 -18.86 -14.96 5.43
C ILE A 241 -18.84 -14.05 4.18
N CYS A 242 -18.93 -12.73 4.34
CA CYS A 242 -18.84 -11.80 3.21
C CYS A 242 -17.51 -11.93 2.44
N ASP A 243 -16.38 -12.03 3.14
CA ASP A 243 -15.06 -12.20 2.52
C ASP A 243 -14.94 -13.56 1.80
N LEU A 244 -15.52 -14.63 2.34
CA LEU A 244 -15.59 -15.93 1.68
C LEU A 244 -16.45 -15.89 0.41
N ILE A 245 -17.61 -15.22 0.46
CA ILE A 245 -18.48 -15.02 -0.72
C ILE A 245 -17.71 -14.27 -1.81
N LEU A 246 -17.04 -13.16 -1.45
CA LEU A 246 -16.20 -12.40 -2.39
C LEU A 246 -15.06 -13.24 -2.97
N GLY A 247 -14.43 -14.07 -2.13
CA GLY A 247 -13.43 -15.03 -2.56
C GLY A 247 -13.97 -15.97 -3.64
N ILE A 248 -15.15 -16.56 -3.42
CA ILE A 248 -15.80 -17.46 -4.39
C ILE A 248 -16.18 -16.70 -5.67
N SER A 249 -16.74 -15.49 -5.56
CA SER A 249 -17.10 -14.66 -6.71
C SER A 249 -15.89 -14.33 -7.61
N SER A 250 -14.72 -14.10 -7.02
CA SER A 250 -13.49 -13.80 -7.79
C SER A 250 -13.03 -14.93 -8.71
N LYS A 251 -13.42 -16.18 -8.42
CA LYS A 251 -13.07 -17.36 -9.23
C LYS A 251 -13.85 -17.40 -10.56
N PHE A 252 -15.09 -16.90 -10.58
CA PHE A 252 -15.97 -16.99 -11.76
C PHE A 252 -15.49 -16.12 -12.93
N ASP A 253 -14.82 -15.00 -12.65
CA ASP A 253 -14.35 -14.10 -13.70
C ASP A 253 -13.09 -14.63 -14.41
N LEU A 254 -12.27 -15.43 -13.71
CA LEU A 254 -11.06 -16.04 -14.28
C LEU A 254 -11.40 -17.05 -15.39
N ASN A 255 -12.47 -17.83 -15.23
CA ASN A 255 -12.84 -18.87 -16.19
C ASN A 255 -13.31 -18.29 -17.55
N LYS A 256 -13.94 -17.11 -17.54
CA LYS A 256 -14.42 -16.45 -18.78
C LYS A 256 -13.28 -15.95 -19.68
N ARG A 257 -12.13 -15.58 -19.12
CA ARG A 257 -10.97 -15.11 -19.92
C ARG A 257 -10.24 -16.23 -20.65
N TYR A 258 -10.31 -17.47 -20.14
CA TYR A 258 -9.68 -18.62 -20.78
C TYR A 258 -10.50 -19.20 -21.94
N LEU A 259 -11.80 -18.92 -22.01
CA LEU A 259 -12.69 -19.37 -23.08
C LEU A 259 -12.67 -18.48 -24.34
N LYS A 260 -11.89 -17.38 -24.34
CA LYS A 260 -11.77 -16.44 -25.47
C LYS A 260 -10.43 -16.55 -26.22
N LYS A 261 -9.64 -17.59 -25.97
CA LYS A 261 -8.46 -17.96 -26.76
C LYS A 261 -8.71 -19.31 -27.42
#